data_AF-A0A0B8NUY4-F1
#
_entry.id   AF-A0A0B8NUY4-F1
#
_cell.length_a   1.000
_cell.length_b   1.000
_cell.length_c   1.000
_cell.angle_alpha   90.00
_cell.angle_beta   90.00
_cell.angle_gamma   90.00
#
_symmetry.space_group_name_H-M   'P 1'
#
loop_
_entity.id
_entity.type
_entity.pdbx_description
1 polymer ?
#
loop_
_entity_poly.entity_id
_entity_poly.type
_entity_poly.pdbx_seq_one_letter_code
_entity_poly.pdbx_strand_id
1 'polypeptide(L)'
;MIEFEAELFEKKQAHQLSYVDENGNSVDASLPVLASIIRTNENADVRQSAHKALLDLEQWLLQNGFIELVKLRNKFAQSLGYGSFFDYSVEKTEHMTTEELFTILDDFEQRTREANERSLKQLASDKGEQALTGITSTSHSPAML
;
A
#
# COMPACT_ATOMS: atom_id res chain seq x y z
N MET A 1 6.30 -2.62 -24.15
CA MET A 1 6.16 -2.19 -22.74
C MET A 1 4.86 -1.42 -22.56
N ILE A 2 4.65 -0.32 -23.30
CA ILE A 2 3.44 0.52 -23.19
C ILE A 2 2.15 -0.29 -23.37
N GLU A 3 2.05 -1.12 -24.43
CA GLU A 3 0.87 -1.97 -24.66
C GLU A 3 0.64 -2.96 -23.52
N PHE A 4 1.69 -3.66 -23.07
CA PHE A 4 1.61 -4.60 -21.95
C PHE A 4 1.13 -3.94 -20.64
N GLU A 5 1.58 -2.71 -20.38
CA GLU A 5 1.17 -1.93 -19.22
C GLU A 5 -0.30 -1.52 -19.31
N ALA A 6 -0.76 -1.10 -20.49
CA ALA A 6 -2.16 -0.79 -20.75
C ALA A 6 -3.05 -2.03 -20.55
N GLU A 7 -2.67 -3.19 -21.10
CA GLU A 7 -3.41 -4.44 -20.92
C GLU A 7 -3.52 -4.87 -19.44
N LEU A 8 -2.42 -4.76 -18.68
CA LEU A 8 -2.44 -5.07 -17.25
C LEU A 8 -3.37 -4.11 -16.48
N PHE A 9 -3.35 -2.83 -16.84
CA PHE A 9 -4.20 -1.82 -16.24
C PHE A 9 -5.69 -2.07 -16.53
N GLU A 10 -6.04 -2.42 -17.77
CA GLU A 10 -7.40 -2.79 -18.16
C GLU A 10 -7.90 -4.02 -17.39
N LYS A 11 -7.07 -5.07 -17.28
CA LYS A 11 -7.41 -6.26 -16.49
C LYS A 11 -7.61 -5.92 -15.01
N LYS A 12 -6.77 -5.05 -14.44
CA LYS A 12 -6.91 -4.58 -13.06
C LYS A 12 -8.21 -3.79 -12.87
N GLN A 13 -8.58 -2.94 -13.83
CA GLN A 13 -9.82 -2.17 -13.76
C GLN A 13 -11.06 -3.05 -13.85
N ALA A 14 -11.00 -4.13 -14.63
CA ALA A 14 -12.06 -5.11 -14.76
C ALA A 14 -12.15 -6.09 -13.56
N HIS A 15 -11.12 -6.15 -12.72
CA HIS A 15 -11.11 -6.99 -11.54
C HIS A 15 -12.04 -6.43 -10.45
N GLN A 16 -13.15 -7.12 -10.21
CA GLN A 16 -14.11 -6.75 -9.17
C GLN A 16 -13.51 -6.98 -7.79
N LEU A 17 -13.65 -5.97 -6.92
CA LEU A 17 -13.31 -6.07 -5.52
C LEU A 17 -14.60 -6.06 -4.71
N SER A 18 -14.63 -6.85 -3.65
CA SER A 18 -15.77 -6.91 -2.74
C SER A 18 -15.30 -7.06 -1.30
N TYR A 19 -16.10 -6.61 -0.35
CA TYR A 19 -15.92 -6.88 1.08
C TYR A 19 -17.19 -7.54 1.65
N VAL A 20 -17.10 -8.06 2.86
CA VAL A 20 -18.24 -8.63 3.60
C VAL A 20 -18.80 -7.56 4.55
N ASP A 21 -20.08 -7.25 4.41
CA ASP A 21 -20.79 -6.29 5.27
C ASP A 21 -21.17 -6.90 6.63
N GLU A 22 -21.79 -6.10 7.50
CA GLU A 22 -22.20 -6.51 8.86
C GLU A 22 -23.26 -7.63 8.87
N ASN A 23 -23.95 -7.83 7.75
CA ASN A 23 -24.97 -8.87 7.60
C ASN A 23 -24.39 -10.16 6.97
N GLY A 24 -23.09 -10.17 6.66
CA GLY A 24 -22.43 -11.30 5.99
C GLY A 24 -22.58 -11.31 4.47
N ASN A 25 -23.08 -10.23 3.86
CA ASN A 25 -23.24 -10.14 2.40
C ASN A 25 -21.94 -9.67 1.75
N SER A 26 -21.62 -10.25 0.58
CA SER A 26 -20.57 -9.72 -0.29
C SER A 26 -21.06 -8.47 -1.01
N VAL A 27 -20.35 -7.37 -0.87
CA VAL A 27 -20.68 -6.05 -1.43
C VAL A 27 -19.53 -5.56 -2.28
N ASP A 28 -19.83 -5.23 -3.54
CA ASP A 28 -18.86 -4.64 -4.47
C ASP A 28 -18.35 -3.28 -3.96
N ALA A 29 -17.05 -3.07 -4.10
CA ALA A 29 -16.40 -1.85 -3.66
C ALA A 29 -15.27 -1.43 -4.59
N SER A 30 -15.07 -0.12 -4.72
CA SER A 30 -13.88 0.43 -5.36
C SER A 30 -12.73 0.58 -4.35
N LEU A 31 -11.50 0.79 -4.85
CA LEU A 31 -10.33 1.03 -3.99
C LEU A 31 -10.54 2.17 -2.97
N PRO A 32 -11.08 3.35 -3.34
CA PRO A 32 -11.37 4.41 -2.37
C PRO A 32 -12.39 3.98 -1.31
N VAL A 33 -13.39 3.19 -1.69
CA VAL A 33 -14.44 2.71 -0.77
C VAL A 33 -13.83 1.75 0.25
N LEU A 34 -13.04 0.75 -0.18
CA LEU A 34 -12.34 -0.16 0.71
C LEU A 34 -11.43 0.61 1.69
N ALA A 35 -10.65 1.58 1.18
CA ALA A 35 -9.79 2.41 1.99
C ALA A 35 -10.58 3.25 3.02
N SER A 36 -11.78 3.72 2.66
CA SER A 36 -12.67 4.41 3.60
C SER A 36 -13.18 3.47 4.68
N ILE A 37 -13.67 2.28 4.30
CA ILE A 37 -14.19 1.28 5.24
C ILE A 37 -13.14 0.92 6.30
N ILE A 38 -11.90 0.66 5.89
CA ILE A 38 -10.79 0.35 6.81
C ILE A 38 -10.53 1.46 7.83
N ARG A 39 -10.81 2.73 7.48
CA ARG A 39 -10.57 3.86 8.40
C ARG A 39 -11.77 4.20 9.28
N THR A 40 -13.00 3.99 8.80
CA THR A 40 -14.18 4.61 9.40
C THR A 40 -15.27 3.64 9.84
N ASN A 41 -15.23 2.37 9.41
CA ASN A 41 -16.27 1.43 9.79
C ASN A 41 -16.05 0.95 11.24
N GLU A 42 -17.11 0.95 12.06
CA GLU A 42 -17.04 0.57 13.48
C GLU A 42 -16.80 -0.94 13.67
N ASN A 43 -17.31 -1.77 12.76
CA ASN A 43 -17.19 -3.21 12.83
C ASN A 43 -15.80 -3.67 12.35
N ALA A 44 -15.04 -4.30 13.27
CA ALA A 44 -13.69 -4.78 13.00
C ALA A 44 -13.64 -5.87 11.92
N ASP A 45 -14.64 -6.74 11.83
CA ASP A 45 -14.69 -7.81 10.84
C ASP A 45 -14.91 -7.26 9.43
N VAL A 46 -15.73 -6.20 9.32
CA VAL A 46 -15.95 -5.48 8.05
C VAL A 46 -14.66 -4.78 7.61
N ARG A 47 -13.95 -4.11 8.54
CA ARG A 47 -12.62 -3.52 8.24
C ARG A 47 -11.63 -4.58 7.77
N GLN A 48 -11.59 -5.73 8.45
CA GLN A 48 -10.69 -6.83 8.11
C GLN A 48 -11.01 -7.41 6.72
N SER A 49 -12.29 -7.57 6.39
CA SER A 49 -12.71 -8.05 5.07
C SER A 49 -12.30 -7.07 3.97
N ALA A 50 -12.50 -5.76 4.18
CA ALA A 50 -12.07 -4.73 3.23
C ALA A 50 -10.55 -4.68 3.06
N HIS A 51 -9.78 -4.83 4.15
CA HIS A 51 -8.32 -4.93 4.09
C HIS A 51 -7.87 -6.18 3.32
N LYS A 52 -8.50 -7.32 3.59
CA LYS A 52 -8.22 -8.57 2.86
C LYS A 52 -8.48 -8.41 1.36
N ALA A 53 -9.53 -7.72 0.94
CA ALA A 53 -9.79 -7.45 -0.47
C ALA A 53 -8.65 -6.68 -1.16
N LEU A 54 -8.00 -5.74 -0.45
CA LEU A 54 -6.81 -5.05 -0.97
C LEU A 54 -5.60 -5.99 -1.09
N LEU A 55 -5.36 -6.85 -0.09
CA LEU A 55 -4.28 -7.84 -0.16
C LEU A 55 -4.49 -8.86 -1.27
N ASP A 56 -5.73 -9.31 -1.47
CA ASP A 56 -6.09 -10.26 -2.51
C ASP A 56 -5.88 -9.64 -3.90
N LEU A 57 -6.14 -8.33 -4.07
CA LEU A 57 -5.79 -7.60 -5.29
C LEU A 57 -4.28 -7.58 -5.55
N GLU A 58 -3.45 -7.39 -4.51
CA GLU A 58 -2.00 -7.44 -4.64
C GLU A 58 -1.55 -8.82 -5.12
N GLN A 59 -2.08 -9.90 -4.52
CA GLN A 59 -1.79 -11.27 -4.95
C GLN A 59 -2.22 -11.52 -6.40
N TRP A 60 -3.40 -11.01 -6.77
CA TRP A 60 -3.90 -11.10 -8.13
C TRP A 60 -2.95 -10.38 -9.10
N LEU A 61 -2.46 -9.17 -8.79
CA LEU A 61 -1.52 -8.43 -9.64
C LEU A 61 -0.21 -9.20 -9.86
N LEU A 62 0.34 -9.80 -8.80
CA LEU A 62 1.55 -10.62 -8.89
C LEU A 62 1.40 -11.80 -9.85
N GLN A 63 0.21 -12.40 -9.90
CA GLN A 63 -0.11 -13.54 -10.77
C GLN A 63 -0.51 -13.13 -12.18
N ASN A 64 -0.87 -11.86 -12.41
CA ASN A 64 -1.44 -11.40 -13.68
C ASN A 64 -0.52 -10.51 -14.52
N GLY A 65 0.78 -10.47 -14.21
CA GLY A 65 1.80 -9.86 -15.07
C GLY A 65 2.55 -8.67 -14.47
N PHE A 66 2.34 -8.34 -13.19
CA PHE A 66 3.10 -7.27 -12.55
C PHE A 66 4.61 -7.55 -12.54
N ILE A 67 5.02 -8.80 -12.28
CA ILE A 67 6.44 -9.20 -12.29
C ILE A 67 7.05 -9.05 -13.69
N GLU A 68 6.31 -9.41 -14.72
CA GLU A 68 6.72 -9.26 -16.13
C GLU A 68 6.86 -7.78 -16.51
N LEU A 69 5.94 -6.92 -16.04
CA LEU A 69 6.05 -5.47 -16.21
C LEU A 69 7.32 -4.92 -15.55
N VAL A 70 7.63 -5.34 -14.32
CA VAL A 70 8.87 -4.93 -13.63
C VAL A 70 10.12 -5.33 -14.44
N LYS A 71 10.15 -6.55 -14.98
CA LYS A 71 11.26 -7.01 -15.85
C LYS A 71 11.38 -6.15 -17.12
N LEU A 72 10.26 -5.81 -17.76
CA LEU A 72 10.25 -4.97 -18.96
C LEU A 72 10.75 -3.56 -18.68
N ARG A 73 10.32 -2.97 -17.56
CA ARG A 73 10.78 -1.65 -17.09
C ARG A 73 12.27 -1.63 -16.82
N ASN A 74 12.80 -2.66 -16.16
CA ASN A 74 14.25 -2.77 -15.93
C ASN A 74 15.03 -2.93 -17.24
N LYS A 75 14.55 -3.76 -18.18
CA LYS A 75 15.18 -3.88 -19.50
C LYS A 75 15.20 -2.55 -20.26
N PHE A 76 14.10 -1.79 -20.18
CA PHE A 76 14.02 -0.47 -20.78
C PHE A 76 15.07 0.48 -20.18
N ALA A 77 15.15 0.58 -18.85
CA ALA A 77 16.14 1.43 -18.18
C ALA A 77 17.59 1.03 -18.50
N GLN A 78 17.88 -0.27 -18.54
CA GLN A 78 19.18 -0.80 -18.93
C GLN A 78 19.57 -0.44 -20.36
N SER A 79 18.60 -0.41 -21.29
CA SER A 79 18.86 0.03 -22.66
C SER A 79 19.26 1.51 -22.77
N LEU A 80 18.92 2.30 -21.75
CA LEU A 80 19.28 3.72 -21.62
C LEU A 80 20.55 3.93 -20.79
N GLY A 81 21.20 2.86 -20.31
CA GLY A 81 22.43 2.93 -19.51
C GLY A 81 22.23 2.99 -18.00
N TYR A 82 21.01 2.82 -17.50
CA TYR A 82 20.71 2.80 -16.06
C TYR A 82 20.81 1.38 -15.48
N GLY A 83 21.08 1.24 -14.17
CA GLY A 83 21.13 -0.06 -13.49
C GLY A 83 19.76 -0.73 -13.38
N SER A 84 18.73 0.07 -13.09
CA SER A 84 17.35 -0.36 -12.91
C SER A 84 16.37 0.71 -13.35
N PHE A 85 15.08 0.35 -13.44
CA PHE A 85 14.01 1.33 -13.67
C PHE A 85 13.88 2.32 -12.51
N PHE A 86 14.23 1.92 -11.29
CA PHE A 86 14.21 2.83 -10.15
C PHE A 86 15.23 3.97 -10.34
N ASP A 87 16.47 3.65 -10.73
CA ASP A 87 17.51 4.64 -11.03
C ASP A 87 17.06 5.60 -12.13
N TYR A 88 16.49 5.05 -13.21
CA TYR A 88 15.92 5.83 -14.30
C TYR A 88 14.80 6.76 -13.81
N SER A 89 13.86 6.25 -13.01
CA SER A 89 12.72 7.04 -12.53
C SER A 89 13.16 8.16 -11.60
N VAL A 90 14.02 7.89 -10.62
CA VAL A 90 14.48 8.89 -9.64
C VAL A 90 15.22 10.04 -10.33
N GLU A 91 16.14 9.74 -11.26
CA GLU A 91 16.85 10.80 -11.98
C GLU A 91 15.90 11.66 -12.84
N LYS A 92 14.86 11.05 -13.42
CA LYS A 92 13.90 11.76 -14.28
C LYS A 92 12.85 12.56 -13.51
N THR A 93 12.39 12.09 -12.35
CA THR A 93 11.32 12.76 -11.59
C THR A 93 11.84 13.65 -10.47
N GLU A 94 12.88 13.19 -9.76
CA GLU A 94 13.42 13.88 -8.57
C GLU A 94 14.71 14.66 -8.87
N HIS A 95 15.28 14.51 -10.07
CA HIS A 95 16.52 15.16 -10.50
C HIS A 95 17.73 14.89 -9.58
N MET A 96 17.80 13.69 -9.01
CA MET A 96 18.89 13.23 -8.16
C MET A 96 19.23 11.77 -8.46
N THR A 97 20.37 11.30 -7.96
CA THR A 97 20.75 9.89 -8.00
C THR A 97 20.00 9.08 -6.94
N THR A 98 19.92 7.77 -7.15
CA THR A 98 19.40 6.82 -6.15
C THR A 98 20.18 6.90 -4.82
N GLU A 99 21.50 7.09 -4.88
CA GLU A 99 22.36 7.20 -3.68
C GLU A 99 22.03 8.45 -2.86
N GLU A 100 21.84 9.59 -3.52
CA GLU A 100 21.41 10.84 -2.86
C GLU A 100 20.03 10.69 -2.21
N LEU A 101 19.08 10.06 -2.92
CA LEU A 101 17.75 9.78 -2.37
C LEU A 101 17.83 8.91 -1.11
N PHE A 102 18.58 7.80 -1.15
CA PHE A 102 18.72 6.93 0.02
C PHE A 102 19.44 7.63 1.17
N THR A 103 20.44 8.46 0.90
CA THR A 103 21.09 9.28 1.94
C THR A 103 20.08 10.16 2.68
N ILE A 104 19.14 10.79 1.96
CA ILE A 104 18.08 11.61 2.54
C ILE A 104 17.09 10.75 3.35
N LEU A 105 16.66 9.62 2.79
CA LEU A 105 15.69 8.73 3.45
C LEU A 105 16.28 8.08 4.71
N ASP A 106 17.55 7.72 4.69
CA ASP A 106 18.25 7.12 5.83
C ASP A 106 18.44 8.14 6.97
N ASP A 107 18.86 9.39 6.68
CA ASP A 107 18.91 10.46 7.69
C ASP A 107 17.52 10.73 8.29
N PHE A 108 16.50 10.80 7.43
CA PHE A 108 15.12 11.01 7.86
C PHE A 108 14.63 9.89 8.79
N GLU A 109 14.86 8.63 8.41
CA GLU A 109 14.49 7.47 9.22
C GLU A 109 15.20 7.53 10.57
N GLN A 110 16.51 7.74 10.59
CA GLN A 110 17.30 7.76 11.83
C GLN A 110 16.80 8.83 12.79
N ARG A 111 16.45 10.01 12.27
CA ARG A 111 15.97 11.15 13.08
C ARG A 111 14.53 10.98 13.55
N THR A 112 13.72 10.17 12.88
CA THR A 112 12.29 9.97 13.20
C THR A 112 11.99 8.67 13.93
N ARG A 113 12.92 7.70 13.91
CA ARG A 113 12.78 6.36 14.51
C ARG A 113 12.28 6.41 15.94
N GLU A 114 12.96 7.15 16.82
CA GLU A 114 12.57 7.20 18.24
C GLU A 114 11.17 7.81 18.44
N ALA A 115 10.82 8.83 17.66
CA ALA A 115 9.50 9.44 17.74
C ALA A 115 8.41 8.45 17.30
N ASN A 116 8.63 7.74 16.20
CA ASN A 116 7.75 6.68 15.73
C ASN A 116 7.58 5.57 16.78
N GLU A 117 8.67 5.08 17.36
CA GLU A 117 8.63 4.06 18.41
C GLU A 117 7.87 4.52 19.66
N ARG A 118 8.03 5.78 20.08
CA ARG A 118 7.24 6.36 21.18
C ARG A 118 5.75 6.41 20.82
N SER A 119 5.41 6.84 19.62
CA SER A 119 4.02 6.88 19.15
C SER A 119 3.37 5.50 19.11
N LEU A 120 4.10 4.46 18.67
CA LEU A 120 3.61 3.08 18.68
C LEU A 120 3.41 2.55 20.11
N LYS A 121 4.36 2.80 21.02
CA LYS A 121 4.23 2.44 22.44
C LYS A 121 3.03 3.12 23.10
N GLN A 122 2.82 4.40 22.81
CA GLN A 122 1.67 5.15 23.30
C GLN A 122 0.36 4.55 22.77
N LEU A 123 0.30 4.26 21.47
CA LEU A 123 -0.87 3.63 20.86
C LEU A 123 -1.20 2.28 21.53
N ALA A 124 -0.21 1.42 21.73
CA ALA A 124 -0.38 0.13 22.40
C ALA A 124 -0.82 0.29 23.86
N SER A 125 -0.28 1.28 24.58
CA SER A 125 -0.70 1.61 25.95
C SER A 125 -2.17 2.05 26.00
N ASP A 126 -2.62 2.84 25.04
CA ASP A 126 -3.97 3.42 25.04
C ASP A 126 -5.04 2.45 24.51
N LYS A 127 -4.66 1.55 23.60
CA LYS A 127 -5.58 0.73 22.80
C LYS A 127 -5.35 -0.78 22.90
N GLY A 128 -4.30 -1.19 23.60
CA GLY A 128 -3.81 -2.56 23.63
C GLY A 128 -2.91 -2.90 22.44
N GLU A 129 -2.10 -3.95 22.62
CA GLU A 129 -1.14 -4.45 21.61
C GLU A 129 -1.78 -4.77 20.26
N GLN A 130 -3.05 -5.16 20.25
CA GLN A 130 -3.77 -5.45 19.01
C GLN A 130 -3.86 -4.23 18.10
N ALA A 131 -3.82 -3.00 18.61
CA ALA A 131 -3.84 -1.78 17.79
C ALA A 131 -2.58 -1.60 16.92
N LEU A 132 -1.52 -2.38 17.16
CA LEU A 132 -0.33 -2.37 16.31
C LEU A 132 -0.48 -3.21 15.04
N THR A 133 -1.56 -3.99 14.91
CA THR A 133 -1.84 -4.68 13.66
C THR A 133 -2.42 -3.69 12.64
N GLY A 134 -2.03 -3.78 11.37
CA GLY A 134 -2.35 -2.79 10.33
C GLY A 134 -3.86 -2.55 10.06
N ILE A 135 -4.75 -3.30 10.71
CA ILE A 135 -6.22 -3.25 10.56
C ILE A 135 -6.87 -2.47 11.72
N THR A 136 -6.22 -2.39 12.88
CA THR A 136 -6.78 -1.87 14.15
C THR A 136 -6.11 -0.58 14.61
N SER A 137 -5.01 -0.15 13.99
CA SER A 137 -4.37 1.14 14.29
C SER A 137 -5.27 2.35 14.00
N THR A 138 -6.36 2.16 13.25
CA THR A 138 -7.36 3.18 12.89
C THR A 138 -8.58 3.21 13.81
N SER A 139 -8.71 2.33 14.81
CA SER A 139 -9.89 2.33 15.69
C SER A 139 -9.89 3.56 16.60
N HIS A 140 -10.71 4.55 16.24
CA HIS A 140 -10.98 5.74 17.04
C HIS A 140 -11.49 5.31 18.42
N SER A 141 -10.95 5.89 19.50
CA SER A 141 -11.66 5.80 20.79
C SER A 141 -12.82 6.76 20.66
N PRO A 142 -14.04 6.40 21.09
CA PRO A 142 -14.97 7.44 21.48
C PRO A 142 -14.26 8.23 22.57
N ALA A 143 -14.09 9.54 22.36
CA ALA A 143 -13.62 10.43 23.41
C ALA A 143 -14.48 10.18 24.66
N MET A 144 -13.85 9.81 25.77
CA MET A 144 -14.54 9.78 27.06
C MET A 144 -15.00 11.21 27.37
N LEU A 145 -16.30 11.44 27.27
CA LEU A 145 -17.01 12.49 28.01
C LEU A 145 -17.45 11.92 29.35
#